data_AF-A0AAW6RF50-F1
#
_entry.id   AF-A0AAW6RF50-F1
#
_cell.length_a   1.000
_cell.length_b   1.000
_cell.length_c   1.000
_cell.angle_alpha   90.00
_cell.angle_beta   90.00
_cell.angle_gamma   90.00
#
_symmetry.space_group_name_H-M   'P 1'
#
loop_
_entity.id
_entity.type
_entity.pdbx_description
1 polymer ?
#
loop_
_entity_poly.entity_id
_entity_poly.type
_entity_poly.pdbx_seq_one_letter_code
_entity_poly.pdbx_strand_id
1 'polypeptide(L)'
;MTLNESLSYLADALVGITLRKDPHAFRMAYKSRKARILEYWAEAKPKLRRDVDRIAPIDALMDEMFYAFESGNQDKGVLIAMALWGCGHIKKLR
;
A
#
# COMPACT_ATOMS: atom_id res chain seq x y z
N MET A 1 15.16 7.46 5.90
CA MET A 1 14.52 7.71 4.59
C MET A 1 13.90 9.09 4.55
N THR A 2 14.12 9.79 3.44
CA THR A 2 13.37 11.00 3.06
C THR A 2 11.91 10.66 2.75
N LEU A 3 11.04 11.67 2.68
CA LEU A 3 9.65 11.46 2.25
C LEU A 3 9.57 10.76 0.88
N ASN A 4 10.34 11.24 -0.10
CA ASN A 4 10.34 10.68 -1.45
C ASN A 4 10.79 9.22 -1.49
N GLU A 5 11.77 8.83 -0.67
CA GLU A 5 12.21 7.44 -0.55
C GLU A 5 11.12 6.57 0.05
N SER A 6 10.53 6.96 1.19
CA SER A 6 9.46 6.19 1.83
C SER A 6 8.24 6.03 0.89
N LEU A 7 7.86 7.08 0.15
CA LEU A 7 6.78 7.03 -0.84
C LEU A 7 7.13 6.15 -2.06
N SER A 8 8.39 6.14 -2.50
CA SER A 8 8.84 5.28 -3.59
C SER A 8 8.80 3.81 -3.20
N TYR A 9 9.33 3.47 -2.02
CA TYR A 9 9.28 2.10 -1.50
C TYR A 9 7.85 1.64 -1.22
N LEU A 10 6.99 2.51 -0.71
CA LEU A 10 5.56 2.22 -0.54
C LEU A 10 4.91 1.86 -1.88
N ALA A 11 5.16 2.66 -2.92
CA ALA A 11 4.61 2.40 -4.25
C ALA A 11 5.12 1.08 -4.85
N ASP A 12 6.41 0.76 -4.66
CA ASP A 12 6.99 -0.50 -5.15
C ASP A 12 6.44 -1.71 -4.37
N ALA A 13 6.18 -1.56 -3.06
CA ALA A 13 5.55 -2.57 -2.24
C ALA A 13 4.07 -2.81 -2.64
N LEU A 14 3.34 -1.75 -2.96
CA LEU A 14 1.96 -1.82 -3.47
C LEU A 14 1.89 -2.52 -4.82
N VAL A 15 2.83 -2.28 -5.73
CA VAL A 15 2.91 -3.07 -6.98
C VAL A 15 3.30 -4.51 -6.67
N GLY A 16 4.29 -4.70 -5.80
CA GLY A 16 4.79 -6.03 -5.45
C GLY A 16 3.72 -6.98 -4.92
N ILE A 17 2.74 -6.48 -4.14
CA ILE A 17 1.67 -7.31 -3.58
C ILE A 17 0.71 -7.85 -4.65
N THR A 18 0.58 -7.19 -5.81
CA THR A 18 -0.34 -7.61 -6.89
C THR A 18 0.23 -8.68 -7.83
N LEU A 19 1.55 -8.87 -7.85
CA LEU A 19 2.23 -9.69 -8.86
C LEU A 19 2.10 -11.23 -8.69
N ARG A 20 1.53 -11.73 -7.59
CA ARG A 20 1.46 -13.19 -7.35
C ARG A 20 0.09 -13.76 -7.66
N LYS A 21 0.01 -14.51 -8.76
CA LYS A 21 -1.15 -15.33 -9.13
C LYS A 21 -1.23 -16.67 -8.40
N ASP A 22 -0.10 -17.21 -7.93
CA ASP A 22 -0.08 -18.46 -7.17
C ASP A 22 -0.60 -18.23 -5.72
N PRO A 23 -1.73 -18.85 -5.32
CA PRO A 23 -2.34 -18.58 -4.02
C PRO A 23 -1.48 -19.03 -2.84
N HIS A 24 -0.75 -20.14 -2.97
CA HIS A 24 0.08 -20.67 -1.90
C HIS A 24 1.28 -19.76 -1.63
N ALA A 25 2.01 -19.38 -2.68
CA ALA A 25 3.12 -18.45 -2.62
C ALA A 25 2.67 -17.06 -2.18
N PHE A 26 1.46 -16.62 -2.54
CA PHE A 26 0.89 -15.37 -2.02
C PHE A 26 0.73 -15.45 -0.49
N ARG A 27 0.06 -16.48 0.04
CA ARG A 27 -0.15 -16.64 1.49
C ARG A 27 1.17 -16.64 2.28
N MET A 28 2.18 -17.37 1.78
CA MET A 28 3.49 -17.43 2.41
C MET A 28 4.21 -16.08 2.47
N ALA A 29 3.99 -15.21 1.46
CA ALA A 29 4.64 -13.90 1.37
C ALA A 29 3.77 -12.74 1.89
N TYR A 30 2.47 -12.95 2.12
CA TYR A 30 1.53 -11.88 2.42
C TYR A 30 1.91 -11.11 3.68
N LYS A 31 2.23 -11.81 4.77
CA LYS A 31 2.55 -11.18 6.06
C LYS A 31 3.74 -10.23 5.97
N SER A 32 4.81 -10.64 5.28
CA SER A 32 6.01 -9.79 5.11
C SER A 32 5.74 -8.63 4.15
N ARG A 33 4.92 -8.82 3.12
CA ARG A 33 4.49 -7.74 2.21
C ARG A 33 3.62 -6.70 2.91
N LYS A 34 2.63 -7.13 3.69
CA LYS A 34 1.79 -6.26 4.52
C LYS A 34 2.64 -5.44 5.48
N ALA A 35 3.58 -6.08 6.18
CA ALA A 35 4.48 -5.39 7.11
C ALA A 35 5.27 -4.26 6.43
N ARG A 36 5.85 -4.51 5.24
CA ARG A 36 6.59 -3.48 4.49
C ARG A 36 5.72 -2.31 4.06
N ILE A 37 4.51 -2.57 3.55
CA ILE A 37 3.57 -1.51 3.16
C ILE A 37 3.27 -0.61 4.37
N LEU A 38 2.96 -1.21 5.52
CA LEU A 38 2.68 -0.50 6.76
C LEU A 38 3.90 0.30 7.26
N GLU A 39 5.09 -0.30 7.21
CA GLU A 39 6.36 0.34 7.58
C GLU A 39 6.61 1.60 6.74
N TYR A 40 6.62 1.48 5.41
CA TYR A 40 6.89 2.62 4.53
C TYR A 40 5.82 3.72 4.63
N TRP A 41 4.56 3.35 4.87
CA TRP A 41 3.51 4.32 5.10
C TRP A 41 3.64 5.02 6.45
N ALA A 42 3.93 4.29 7.52
CA ALA A 42 4.19 4.87 8.84
C ALA A 42 5.38 5.84 8.83
N GLU A 43 6.40 5.56 8.01
CA GLU A 43 7.49 6.49 7.81
C GLU A 43 7.11 7.73 6.99
N ALA A 44 6.29 7.57 5.94
CA ALA A 44 5.91 8.68 5.07
C ALA A 44 4.92 9.65 5.77
N LYS A 45 3.92 9.11 6.48
CA LYS A 45 2.85 9.86 7.15
C LYS A 45 3.30 11.11 7.90
N PRO A 46 4.22 11.04 8.89
CA PRO A 46 4.61 12.19 9.69
C PRO A 46 5.44 13.23 8.92
N LYS A 47 5.89 12.91 7.70
CA LYS A 47 6.69 13.80 6.86
C LYS A 47 5.83 14.61 5.88
N LEU A 48 4.56 14.25 5.71
CA LEU A 48 3.60 14.98 4.87
C LEU A 48 3.27 16.33 5.52
N ARG A 49 3.37 17.41 4.74
CA ARG A 49 3.07 18.77 5.23
C ARG A 49 1.95 19.46 4.47
N ARG A 50 1.68 19.05 3.23
CA ARG A 50 0.68 19.67 2.36
C ARG A 50 -0.54 18.79 2.18
N ASP A 51 -0.31 17.50 1.93
CA ASP A 51 -1.37 16.54 1.61
C ASP A 51 -1.85 15.77 2.86
N VAL A 52 -1.91 16.45 4.01
CA VAL A 52 -2.28 15.84 5.31
C VAL A 52 -3.74 15.36 5.30
N ASP A 53 -4.61 16.06 4.58
CA ASP A 53 -6.02 15.70 4.36
C ASP A 53 -6.18 14.36 3.63
N ARG A 54 -5.16 13.94 2.86
CA ARG A 54 -5.17 12.67 2.14
C ARG A 54 -4.80 11.48 3.01
N ILE A 55 -4.28 11.69 4.22
CA ILE A 55 -3.85 10.60 5.11
C ILE A 55 -5.03 9.69 5.46
N ALA A 56 -6.14 10.24 5.96
CA ALA A 56 -7.29 9.44 6.39
C ALA A 56 -7.93 8.64 5.23
N PRO A 57 -8.15 9.21 4.04
CA PRO A 57 -8.58 8.43 2.88
C PRO A 57 -7.61 7.30 2.49
N ILE A 58 -6.30 7.55 2.56
CA ILE A 58 -5.29 6.53 2.24
C ILE A 58 -5.30 5.42 3.30
N ASP A 59 -5.38 5.76 4.59
CA ASP A 59 -5.50 4.77 5.67
C ASP A 59 -6.73 3.87 5.47
N ALA A 60 -7.89 4.45 5.17
CA ALA A 60 -9.12 3.70 4.90
C ALA A 60 -8.97 2.76 3.69
N LEU A 61 -8.34 3.21 2.61
CA LEU A 61 -8.07 2.37 1.44
C LEU A 61 -7.06 1.25 1.75
N MET A 62 -6.05 1.50 2.58
CA MET A 62 -5.11 0.45 3.01
C MET A 62 -5.83 -0.61 3.84
N ASP A 63 -6.69 -0.21 4.77
CA ASP A 63 -7.46 -1.13 5.60
C ASP A 63 -8.41 -1.98 4.75
N GLU A 64 -9.11 -1.37 3.79
CA GLU A 64 -9.99 -2.08 2.86
C GLU A 64 -9.21 -3.05 1.97
N MET A 65 -8.02 -2.66 1.50
CA MET A 65 -7.12 -3.51 0.72
C MET A 65 -6.69 -4.74 1.53
N PHE A 66 -6.22 -4.56 2.77
CA PHE A 66 -5.77 -5.67 3.61
C PHE A 66 -6.93 -6.59 3.98
N TYR A 67 -8.09 -6.03 4.31
CA TYR A 67 -9.30 -6.81 4.57
C TYR A 67 -9.70 -7.66 3.36
N ALA A 68 -9.62 -7.11 2.15
CA ALA A 68 -9.89 -7.85 0.91
C ALA A 68 -8.94 -9.04 0.73
N PHE A 69 -7.63 -8.85 0.94
CA PHE A 69 -6.67 -9.95 0.87
C PHE A 69 -6.89 -11.01 1.96
N GLU A 70 -7.22 -10.60 3.18
CA GLU A 70 -7.43 -11.49 4.33
C GLU A 70 -8.75 -12.29 4.24
N SER A 71 -9.77 -11.71 3.62
CA SER A 71 -11.03 -12.40 3.30
C SER A 71 -10.95 -13.29 2.05
N GLY A 72 -9.79 -13.32 1.37
CA GLY A 72 -9.59 -14.12 0.15
C GLY A 72 -10.09 -13.45 -1.13
N ASN A 73 -10.62 -12.23 -1.06
CA ASN A 73 -11.01 -11.44 -2.23
C ASN A 73 -9.78 -10.73 -2.85
N GLN A 74 -8.92 -11.53 -3.49
CA GLN A 74 -7.67 -11.05 -4.08
C GLN A 74 -7.89 -10.00 -5.17
N ASP A 75 -8.90 -10.15 -6.02
CA ASP A 75 -9.17 -9.20 -7.10
C ASP A 75 -9.52 -7.81 -6.56
N LYS A 76 -10.35 -7.74 -5.51
CA LYS A 76 -10.63 -6.47 -4.82
C LYS A 76 -9.36 -5.89 -4.18
N GLY A 77 -8.56 -6.71 -3.51
CA GLY A 77 -7.28 -6.28 -2.93
C GLY A 77 -6.32 -5.71 -3.98
N VAL A 78 -6.21 -6.36 -5.14
CA VAL A 78 -5.39 -5.89 -6.27
C VAL A 78 -5.93 -4.58 -6.83
N LEU A 79 -7.24 -4.47 -7.03
CA LEU A 79 -7.87 -3.25 -7.54
C LEU A 79 -7.58 -2.05 -6.64
N ILE A 80 -7.71 -2.21 -5.32
CA ILE A 80 -7.43 -1.14 -4.36
C ILE A 80 -5.93 -0.83 -4.30
N ALA A 81 -5.05 -1.84 -4.32
CA ALA A 81 -3.60 -1.64 -4.37
C ALA A 81 -3.19 -0.83 -5.61
N MET A 82 -3.76 -1.15 -6.78
CA MET A 82 -3.55 -0.41 -8.02
C MET A 82 -4.18 0.97 -7.99
N ALA A 83 -5.29 1.19 -7.27
CA ALA A 83 -5.87 2.52 -7.07
C ALA A 83 -4.98 3.38 -6.15
N LEU A 84 -4.45 2.83 -5.05
CA LEU A 84 -3.48 3.51 -4.20
C LEU A 84 -2.21 3.89 -4.98
N TRP A 85 -1.74 2.99 -5.83
CA TRP A 85 -0.60 3.24 -6.71
C TRP A 85 -0.91 4.24 -7.85
N GLY A 86 -2.04 4.05 -8.54
CA GLY A 86 -2.38 4.70 -9.81
C GLY A 86 -3.39 5.85 -9.71
N CYS A 87 -4.44 5.73 -8.92
CA CYS A 87 -5.42 6.80 -8.67
C CYS A 87 -4.92 7.85 -7.66
N GLY A 88 -3.88 7.54 -6.88
CA GLY A 88 -3.56 8.30 -5.68
C GLY A 88 -2.14 8.82 -5.56
N HIS A 89 -1.37 9.02 -6.65
CA HIS A 89 -0.13 9.81 -6.63
C HIS A 89 0.76 9.62 -5.37
N ILE A 90 0.88 8.40 -4.82
CA ILE A 90 1.61 8.20 -3.55
C ILE A 90 3.02 8.80 -3.67
N LYS A 91 3.68 8.63 -4.83
CA LYS A 91 4.99 9.22 -5.14
C LYS A 91 5.03 10.76 -5.21
N LYS A 92 3.89 11.44 -5.27
CA LYS A 92 3.79 12.91 -5.39
C LYS A 92 3.24 13.58 -4.13
N LEU A 93 2.95 12.83 -3.06
CA LEU A 93 2.51 13.39 -1.79
C LEU A 93 3.63 14.27 -1.19
N ARG A 94 3.24 15.39 -0.57
CA ARG A 94 4.15 16.42 -0.04
C ARG A 94 3.80 16.86 1.38
#